data_AF-T0QSG5-F1
#
_entry.id   AF-T0QSG5-F1
#
_cell.length_a   1.000
_cell.length_b   1.000
_cell.length_c   1.000
_cell.angle_alpha   90.00
_cell.angle_beta   90.00
_cell.angle_gamma   90.00
#
_symmetry.space_group_name_H-M   'P 1'
#
loop_
_entity.id
_entity.type
_entity.pdbx_description
1 polymer ?
#
loop_
_entity_poly.entity_id
_entity_poly.type
_entity_poly.pdbx_seq_one_letter_code
_entity_poly.pdbx_strand_id
1 'polypeptide(L)'
;MAATSVYERVTQLLQDKEAQAALSIKEGNHLTEQLATAIQRLTEKIREDPDGRDKWTQHKARGEALAKQWAACMRKLRLVKEHEGLVAKAPGATKPQEKAPHVAVNQSLKRTQQILRQEMDRAGHVQARLVEGKSHLKQSNDSYTELDAELSRTRKLLTELQLQANKDRIWIGAGVALLSISVTIIVVERLPVLGFFLSYIY
;
A
#
# COMPACT_ATOMS: atom_id res chain seq x y z
N MET A 1 7.44 -15.25 -17.44
CA MET A 1 7.96 -16.40 -16.66
C MET A 1 9.14 -16.06 -15.75
N ALA A 2 9.91 -14.99 -15.98
CA ALA A 2 11.04 -14.60 -15.11
C ALA A 2 10.64 -14.00 -13.74
N ALA A 3 9.46 -13.37 -13.62
CA ALA A 3 9.02 -12.79 -12.35
C ALA A 3 8.64 -13.87 -11.32
N THR A 4 7.98 -14.94 -11.77
CA THR A 4 7.56 -16.06 -10.92
C THR A 4 8.74 -16.80 -10.30
N SER A 5 9.86 -16.97 -11.03
CA SER A 5 11.07 -17.63 -10.51
C SER A 5 11.79 -16.80 -9.44
N VAL A 6 11.73 -15.46 -9.51
CA VAL A 6 12.33 -14.59 -8.47
C VAL A 6 11.50 -14.65 -7.19
N TYR A 7 10.16 -14.61 -7.30
CA TYR A 7 9.29 -14.76 -6.13
C TYR A 7 9.47 -16.12 -5.45
N GLU A 8 9.57 -17.20 -6.23
CA GLU A 8 9.75 -18.56 -5.71
C GLU A 8 11.09 -18.74 -4.98
N ARG A 9 12.17 -18.20 -5.58
CA ARG A 9 13.50 -18.18 -4.96
C ARG A 9 13.51 -17.38 -3.66
N VAL A 10 12.86 -16.21 -3.63
CA VAL A 10 12.74 -15.40 -2.41
C VAL A 10 11.91 -16.11 -1.34
N THR A 11 10.83 -16.81 -1.72
CA THR A 11 10.03 -17.59 -0.77
C THR A 11 10.79 -18.77 -0.18
N GLN A 12 11.57 -19.50 -0.98
CA GLN A 12 12.41 -20.60 -0.50
C GLN A 12 13.47 -20.09 0.48
N LEU A 13 14.14 -18.98 0.14
CA LEU A 13 15.10 -18.33 1.03
C LEU A 13 14.45 -17.79 2.31
N LEU A 14 13.18 -17.38 2.28
CA LEU A 14 12.43 -16.96 3.47
C LEU A 14 12.02 -18.12 4.39
N GLN A 15 11.84 -19.33 3.83
CA GLN A 15 11.49 -20.52 4.61
C GLN A 15 12.71 -21.20 5.22
N ASP A 16 13.84 -21.19 4.53
CA ASP A 16 15.06 -21.84 4.99
C ASP A 16 15.92 -20.88 5.83
N LYS A 17 16.00 -21.14 7.13
CA LYS A 17 16.78 -20.33 8.09
C LYS A 17 18.29 -20.50 7.91
N GLU A 18 18.75 -21.64 7.40
CA GLU A 18 20.18 -21.91 7.20
C GLU A 18 20.68 -21.19 5.94
N ALA A 19 19.87 -21.20 4.88
CA ALA A 19 20.14 -20.41 3.67
C ALA A 19 20.14 -18.90 3.93
N GLN A 20 19.36 -18.41 4.91
CA GLN A 20 19.41 -17.00 5.35
C GLN A 20 20.75 -16.66 5.98
N ALA A 21 21.26 -17.51 6.87
CA ALA A 21 22.54 -17.26 7.54
C ALA A 21 23.74 -17.30 6.57
N ALA A 22 23.68 -18.16 5.55
CA ALA A 22 24.70 -18.26 4.51
C ALA A 22 24.66 -17.12 3.47
N LEU A 23 23.61 -16.31 3.45
CA LEU A 23 23.41 -15.31 2.41
C LEU A 23 24.42 -14.15 2.51
N SER A 24 25.08 -13.83 1.41
CA SER A 24 25.91 -12.63 1.32
C SER A 24 25.03 -11.37 1.23
N ILE A 25 25.44 -10.28 1.89
CA ILE A 25 24.71 -9.00 1.82
C ILE A 25 24.60 -8.52 0.36
N LYS A 26 25.63 -8.79 -0.47
CA LYS A 26 25.67 -8.42 -1.89
C LYS A 26 24.62 -9.18 -2.71
N GLU A 27 24.50 -10.49 -2.49
CA GLU A 27 23.50 -11.34 -3.16
C GLU A 27 22.08 -10.96 -2.73
N GLY A 28 21.88 -10.68 -1.44
CA GLY A 28 20.59 -10.23 -0.93
C GLY A 28 20.16 -8.87 -1.49
N ASN A 29 21.11 -7.94 -1.69
CA ASN A 29 20.83 -6.66 -2.35
C ASN A 29 20.50 -6.84 -3.84
N HIS A 30 21.21 -7.73 -4.54
CA HIS A 30 20.91 -8.05 -5.94
C HIS A 30 19.51 -8.67 -6.12
N LEU A 31 19.12 -9.59 -5.23
CA LEU A 31 17.76 -10.14 -5.21
C LEU A 31 16.70 -9.07 -4.90
N THR A 32 17.03 -8.08 -4.06
CA THR A 32 16.12 -6.95 -3.76
C THR A 32 15.87 -6.10 -5.01
N GLU A 33 16.90 -5.84 -5.79
CA GLU A 33 16.81 -5.08 -7.06
C GLU A 33 16.05 -5.86 -8.14
N GLN A 34 16.27 -7.17 -8.24
CA GLN A 34 15.50 -8.06 -9.12
C GLN A 34 14.01 -8.12 -8.73
N LEU A 35 13.70 -8.13 -7.44
CA LEU A 35 12.32 -8.10 -6.95
C LEU A 35 11.64 -6.76 -7.27
N ALA A 36 12.35 -5.64 -7.08
CA ALA A 36 11.84 -4.31 -7.39
C ALA A 36 11.54 -4.12 -8.88
N THR A 37 12.47 -4.56 -9.75
CA THR A 37 12.28 -4.52 -11.21
C THR A 37 11.15 -5.44 -11.67
N ALA A 38 10.93 -6.59 -11.04
CA ALA A 38 9.78 -7.45 -11.31
C ALA A 38 8.43 -6.79 -10.94
N ILE A 39 8.36 -6.09 -9.81
CA ILE A 39 7.16 -5.34 -9.37
C ILE A 39 6.88 -4.14 -10.30
N GLN A 40 7.92 -3.45 -10.77
CA GLN A 40 7.78 -2.36 -11.75
C GLN A 40 7.22 -2.87 -13.08
N ARG A 41 7.76 -3.98 -13.61
CA ARG A 41 7.23 -4.61 -14.84
C ARG A 41 5.77 -5.06 -14.71
N LEU A 42 5.36 -5.53 -13.53
CA LEU A 42 3.95 -5.84 -13.25
C LEU A 42 3.09 -4.57 -13.24
N THR A 43 3.62 -3.46 -12.74
CA THR A 43 2.93 -2.17 -12.72
C THR A 43 2.73 -1.60 -14.13
N GLU A 44 3.72 -1.76 -15.01
CA GLU A 44 3.60 -1.42 -16.44
C GLU A 44 2.55 -2.28 -17.14
N LYS A 45 2.55 -3.59 -16.91
CA LYS A 45 1.53 -4.51 -17.49
C LYS A 45 0.10 -4.22 -17.04
N ILE A 46 -0.09 -3.75 -15.80
CA ILE A 46 -1.41 -3.29 -15.29
C ILE A 46 -1.93 -2.06 -16.07
N ARG A 47 -1.02 -1.27 -16.65
CA ARG A 47 -1.35 -0.07 -17.43
C ARG A 47 -1.70 -0.40 -18.88
N GLU A 48 -1.10 -1.44 -19.45
CA GLU A 48 -1.29 -1.85 -20.84
C GLU A 48 -2.50 -2.76 -21.06
N ASP A 49 -2.89 -3.58 -20.08
CA ASP A 49 -3.96 -4.57 -20.22
C ASP A 49 -5.07 -4.37 -19.16
N PRO A 50 -6.16 -3.64 -19.49
CA PRO A 50 -7.24 -3.31 -18.55
C PRO A 50 -8.20 -4.48 -18.26
N ASP A 51 -8.31 -5.48 -19.13
CA ASP A 51 -9.23 -6.63 -18.95
C ASP A 51 -8.73 -7.64 -17.91
N GLY A 52 -7.41 -7.69 -17.65
CA GLY A 52 -6.78 -8.56 -16.66
C GLY A 52 -6.46 -7.89 -15.31
N ARG A 53 -6.89 -6.65 -15.11
CA ARG A 53 -6.38 -5.75 -14.05
C ARG A 53 -6.39 -6.35 -12.65
N ASP A 54 -7.46 -7.04 -12.27
CA ASP A 54 -7.64 -7.61 -10.93
C ASP A 54 -6.66 -8.75 -10.64
N LYS A 55 -6.31 -9.56 -11.65
CA LYS A 55 -5.30 -10.62 -11.49
C LYS A 55 -3.93 -9.99 -11.29
N TRP A 56 -3.59 -8.99 -12.09
CA TRP A 56 -2.30 -8.32 -12.03
C TRP A 56 -2.11 -7.50 -10.74
N THR A 57 -3.16 -6.85 -10.24
CA THR A 57 -3.13 -6.15 -8.94
C THR A 57 -2.96 -7.13 -7.78
N GLN A 58 -3.60 -8.30 -7.84
CA GLN A 58 -3.40 -9.35 -6.84
C GLN A 58 -1.96 -9.91 -6.87
N HIS A 59 -1.38 -10.13 -8.06
CA HIS A 59 0.01 -10.54 -8.21
C HIS A 59 0.99 -9.48 -7.70
N LYS A 60 0.72 -8.19 -7.97
CA LYS A 60 1.50 -7.08 -7.43
C LYS A 60 1.44 -7.01 -5.91
N ALA A 61 0.26 -7.12 -5.31
CA ALA A 61 0.08 -7.10 -3.86
C ALA A 61 0.85 -8.24 -3.16
N ARG A 62 0.85 -9.44 -3.76
CA ARG A 62 1.67 -10.57 -3.28
C ARG A 62 3.17 -10.28 -3.39
N GLY A 63 3.62 -9.70 -4.51
CA GLY A 63 5.02 -9.31 -4.70
C GLY A 63 5.49 -8.24 -3.70
N GLU A 64 4.66 -7.25 -3.40
CA GLU A 64 4.94 -6.22 -2.41
C GLU A 64 4.97 -6.78 -0.98
N ALA A 65 4.09 -7.72 -0.65
CA ALA A 65 4.12 -8.41 0.64
C ALA A 65 5.42 -9.21 0.82
N LEU A 66 5.85 -9.92 -0.21
CA LEU A 66 7.14 -10.64 -0.22
C LEU A 66 8.32 -9.68 -0.09
N ALA A 67 8.30 -8.55 -0.78
CA ALA A 67 9.34 -7.52 -0.67
C ALA A 67 9.48 -6.98 0.76
N LYS A 68 8.36 -6.76 1.46
CA LYS A 68 8.37 -6.32 2.86
C LYS A 68 8.98 -7.38 3.79
N GLN A 69 8.62 -8.65 3.59
CA GLN A 69 9.18 -9.76 4.38
C GLN A 69 10.68 -9.92 4.13
N TRP A 70 11.10 -9.85 2.86
CA TRP A 70 12.51 -9.89 2.47
C TRP A 70 13.32 -8.73 3.05
N ALA A 71 12.79 -7.50 2.98
CA ALA A 71 13.44 -6.32 3.56
C ALA A 71 13.61 -6.45 5.09
N ALA A 72 12.64 -7.04 5.79
CA ALA A 72 12.75 -7.34 7.22
C ALA A 72 13.84 -8.39 7.51
N CYS A 73 13.93 -9.44 6.69
CA CYS A 73 15.00 -10.45 6.78
C CYS A 73 16.39 -9.82 6.57
N MET A 74 16.56 -9.03 5.51
CA MET A 74 17.83 -8.36 5.18
C MET A 74 18.29 -7.39 6.28
N ARG A 75 17.36 -6.69 6.95
CA ARG A 75 17.69 -5.82 8.10
C ARG A 75 18.23 -6.64 9.27
N LYS A 76 17.59 -7.76 9.61
CA LYS A 76 18.08 -8.65 10.67
C LYS A 76 19.47 -9.19 10.34
N LEU A 77 19.70 -9.59 9.10
CA LEU A 77 20.98 -10.12 8.66
C LEU A 77 22.12 -9.07 8.74
N ARG A 78 21.84 -7.80 8.39
CA ARG A 78 22.81 -6.72 8.57
C ARG A 78 23.14 -6.48 10.04
N LEU A 79 22.13 -6.45 10.90
CA LEU A 79 22.33 -6.27 12.35
C LEU A 79 23.17 -7.40 12.95
N VAL A 80 22.95 -8.65 12.52
CA VAL A 80 23.76 -9.80 12.95
C VAL A 80 25.21 -9.64 12.50
N LYS A 81 25.46 -9.28 11.23
CA LYS A 81 26.83 -9.07 10.71
C LYS A 81 27.53 -7.87 11.34
N GLU A 82 26.80 -6.80 11.64
CA GLU A 82 27.32 -5.66 12.40
C GLU A 82 27.68 -6.06 13.82
N HIS A 83 26.83 -6.83 14.49
CA HIS A 83 27.10 -7.35 15.83
C HIS A 83 28.33 -8.27 15.83
N GLU A 84 28.45 -9.21 14.88
CA GLU A 84 29.63 -10.06 14.72
C GLU A 84 30.90 -9.24 14.44
N GLY A 85 30.81 -8.21 13.60
CA GLY A 85 31.91 -7.29 13.34
C GLY A 85 32.34 -6.47 14.57
N LEU A 86 31.38 -6.05 15.39
CA LEU A 86 31.64 -5.33 16.64
C LEU A 86 32.22 -6.25 17.72
N VAL A 87 31.76 -7.50 17.81
CA VAL A 87 32.31 -8.53 18.71
C VAL A 87 33.73 -8.93 18.28
N ALA A 88 33.99 -9.06 16.98
CA ALA A 88 35.33 -9.33 16.45
C ALA A 88 36.29 -8.14 16.63
N LYS A 89 35.78 -6.91 16.59
CA LYS A 89 36.54 -5.67 16.76
C LYS A 89 36.63 -5.21 18.22
N ALA A 90 35.96 -5.88 19.15
CA ALA A 90 36.07 -5.61 20.57
C ALA A 90 37.50 -5.92 21.04
N PRO A 91 38.21 -4.96 21.66
CA PRO A 91 39.57 -5.17 22.13
C PRO A 91 39.57 -6.18 23.29
N GLY A 92 39.75 -7.46 22.96
CA GLY A 92 39.73 -8.56 23.93
C GLY A 92 39.36 -9.94 23.39
N ALA A 93 38.78 -10.04 22.18
CA ALA A 93 38.30 -11.31 21.64
C ALA A 93 39.42 -12.30 21.21
N THR A 94 40.68 -11.86 21.13
CA THR A 94 41.81 -12.67 20.63
C THR A 94 43.01 -12.73 21.57
N LYS A 95 42.85 -12.36 22.85
CA LYS A 95 43.91 -12.56 23.86
C LYS A 95 43.60 -13.82 24.67
N PRO A 96 44.56 -14.77 24.81
CA PRO A 96 44.39 -15.88 25.74
C PRO A 96 44.09 -15.28 27.11
N GLN A 97 43.07 -15.82 27.75
CA GLN A 97 42.52 -15.42 29.03
C GLN A 97 43.61 -15.41 30.11
N GLU A 98 44.33 -14.30 30.23
CA GLU A 98 45.20 -14.04 31.38
C GLU A 98 44.29 -13.70 32.56
N LYS A 99 44.33 -14.58 33.55
CA LYS A 99 43.41 -14.70 34.70
C LYS A 99 43.20 -13.35 35.40
N ALA A 100 42.14 -12.63 35.03
CA ALA A 100 41.57 -11.62 35.92
C ALA A 100 41.04 -12.33 37.19
N PRO A 101 41.30 -11.80 38.40
CA PRO A 101 40.85 -12.42 39.63
C PRO A 101 39.33 -12.58 39.58
N HIS A 102 38.86 -13.80 39.85
CA HIS A 102 37.47 -14.26 39.70
C HIS A 102 36.41 -13.35 40.38
N VAL A 103 36.85 -12.51 41.32
CA VAL A 103 36.06 -11.47 42.00
C VAL A 103 35.76 -10.28 41.08
N ALA A 104 36.73 -9.80 40.30
CA ALA A 104 36.56 -8.67 39.37
C ALA A 104 35.62 -9.02 38.20
N VAL A 105 35.72 -10.26 37.69
CA VAL A 105 34.83 -10.80 36.64
C VAL A 105 33.41 -10.99 37.17
N ASN A 106 33.24 -11.47 38.40
CA ASN A 106 31.92 -11.55 39.02
C ASN A 106 31.30 -10.16 39.29
N GLN A 107 32.13 -9.17 39.65
CA GLN A 107 31.66 -7.82 39.90
C GLN A 107 31.31 -7.09 38.59
N SER A 108 32.07 -7.30 37.51
CA SER A 108 31.70 -6.81 36.18
C SER A 108 30.45 -7.51 35.65
N LEU A 109 30.32 -8.83 35.81
CA LEU A 109 29.11 -9.57 35.45
C LEU A 109 27.88 -9.10 36.22
N LYS A 110 27.98 -8.83 37.53
CA LYS A 110 26.89 -8.23 38.31
C LYS A 110 26.50 -6.85 37.80
N ARG A 111 27.48 -6.00 37.45
CA ARG A 111 27.21 -4.67 36.85
C ARG A 111 26.57 -4.81 35.48
N THR A 112 27.06 -5.69 34.62
CA THR A 112 26.46 -5.95 33.31
C THR A 112 25.05 -6.50 33.46
N GLN A 113 24.79 -7.41 34.41
CA GLN A 113 23.46 -7.96 34.66
C GLN A 113 22.47 -6.90 35.18
N GLN A 114 22.93 -5.93 35.97
CA GLN A 114 22.13 -4.79 36.41
C GLN A 114 21.81 -3.83 35.26
N ILE A 115 22.81 -3.50 34.43
CA ILE A 115 22.62 -2.65 33.24
C ILE A 115 21.67 -3.32 32.24
N LEU A 116 21.83 -4.63 32.02
CA LEU A 116 21.00 -5.38 31.07
C LEU A 116 19.54 -5.49 31.53
N ARG A 117 19.30 -5.59 32.85
CA ARG A 117 17.94 -5.46 33.41
C ARG A 117 17.35 -4.07 33.17
N GLN A 118 18.15 -3.03 33.40
CA GLN A 118 17.71 -1.65 33.18
C GLN A 118 17.44 -1.35 31.70
N GLU A 119 18.19 -1.97 30.78
CA GLU A 119 17.93 -1.90 29.34
C GLU A 119 16.73 -2.75 28.91
N MET A 120 16.50 -3.91 29.52
CA MET A 120 15.26 -4.69 29.30
C MET A 120 14.02 -3.93 29.77
N ASP A 121 14.06 -3.28 30.93
CA ASP A 121 12.95 -2.45 31.41
C ASP A 121 12.70 -1.27 30.47
N ARG A 122 13.76 -0.59 30.00
CA ARG A 122 13.65 0.46 28.98
C ARG A 122 13.09 -0.06 27.65
N ALA A 123 13.52 -1.23 27.20
CA ALA A 123 13.01 -1.86 25.98
C ALA A 123 11.53 -2.24 26.13
N GLY A 124 11.11 -2.72 27.30
CA GLY A 124 9.70 -2.97 27.64
C GLY A 124 8.84 -1.70 27.55
N HIS A 125 9.34 -0.58 28.05
CA HIS A 125 8.66 0.72 27.91
C HIS A 125 8.56 1.19 26.44
N VAL A 126 9.61 1.00 25.65
CA VAL A 126 9.58 1.33 24.21
C VAL A 126 8.61 0.43 23.45
N GLN A 127 8.57 -0.86 23.78
CA GLN A 127 7.62 -1.82 23.20
C GLN A 127 6.18 -1.47 23.57
N ALA A 128 5.91 -1.08 24.81
CA ALA A 128 4.58 -0.61 25.23
C ALA A 128 4.15 0.62 24.42
N ARG A 129 5.04 1.61 24.25
CA ARG A 129 4.75 2.80 23.41
C ARG A 129 4.55 2.46 21.92
N LEU A 130 5.23 1.44 21.40
CA LEU A 130 5.03 0.95 20.04
C LEU A 130 3.67 0.25 19.87
N VAL A 131 3.23 -0.51 20.87
CA VAL A 131 1.89 -1.13 20.89
C VAL A 131 0.81 -0.06 20.94
N GLU A 132 0.99 0.97 21.76
CA GLU A 132 0.08 2.11 21.85
C GLU A 132 0.09 3.00 20.60
N GLY A 133 1.26 3.20 19.97
CA GLY A 133 1.34 3.84 18.66
C GLY A 133 0.61 3.03 17.57
N LYS A 134 0.69 1.70 17.61
CA LYS A 134 0.00 0.81 16.68
C LYS A 134 -1.52 0.81 16.88
N SER A 135 -2.02 0.88 18.11
CA SER A 135 -3.46 1.01 18.37
C SER A 135 -4.00 2.36 17.90
N HIS A 136 -3.25 3.44 18.11
CA HIS A 136 -3.63 4.78 17.63
C HIS A 136 -3.66 4.86 16.09
N LEU A 137 -2.70 4.22 15.41
CA LEU A 137 -2.71 4.09 13.95
C LEU A 137 -3.91 3.28 13.45
N LYS A 138 -4.30 2.21 14.17
CA LYS A 138 -5.48 1.43 13.82
C LYS A 138 -6.76 2.25 13.98
N GLN A 139 -6.89 2.97 15.09
CA GLN A 139 -8.03 3.87 15.32
C GLN A 139 -8.12 4.96 14.26
N SER A 140 -7.01 5.58 13.90
CA SER A 140 -6.97 6.58 12.84
C SER A 140 -7.38 5.98 11.49
N ASN A 141 -6.92 4.76 11.17
CA ASN A 141 -7.34 4.03 9.97
C ASN A 141 -8.84 3.75 9.97
N ASP A 142 -9.41 3.32 11.11
CA ASP A 142 -10.85 3.08 11.24
C ASP A 142 -11.64 4.39 11.02
N SER A 143 -11.20 5.52 11.57
CA SER A 143 -11.79 6.84 11.28
C SER A 143 -11.68 7.25 9.81
N TYR A 144 -10.58 6.93 9.12
CA TYR A 144 -10.47 7.16 7.67
C TYR A 144 -11.47 6.31 6.88
N THR A 145 -11.71 5.05 7.28
CA THR A 145 -12.72 4.21 6.62
C THR A 145 -14.14 4.70 6.86
N GLU A 146 -14.41 5.25 8.05
CA GLU A 146 -15.70 5.86 8.37
C GLU A 146 -15.95 7.13 7.54
N LEU A 147 -14.94 7.99 7.42
CA LEU A 147 -15.00 9.19 6.57
C LEU A 147 -15.20 8.84 5.09
N ASP A 148 -14.56 7.78 4.58
CA ASP A 148 -14.77 7.32 3.19
C ASP A 148 -16.20 6.79 2.98
N ALA A 149 -16.76 6.10 3.99
CA ALA A 149 -18.15 5.67 3.97
C ALA A 149 -19.10 6.88 3.95
N GLU A 150 -18.82 7.94 4.71
CA GLU A 150 -19.61 9.18 4.72
C GLU A 150 -19.49 9.96 3.40
N LEU A 151 -18.28 10.03 2.81
CA LEU A 151 -18.05 10.56 1.46
C LEU A 151 -18.80 9.77 0.39
N SER A 152 -18.89 8.45 0.52
CA SER A 152 -19.66 7.62 -0.41
C SER A 152 -21.16 7.92 -0.33
N ARG A 153 -21.69 8.16 0.88
CA ARG A 153 -23.10 8.52 1.11
C ARG A 153 -23.42 9.89 0.55
N THR A 154 -22.57 10.89 0.82
CA THR A 154 -22.76 12.25 0.27
C THR A 154 -22.67 12.26 -1.25
N ARG A 155 -21.76 11.49 -1.86
CA ARG A 155 -21.70 11.30 -3.33
C ARG A 155 -22.97 10.68 -3.90
N LYS A 156 -23.53 9.64 -3.26
CA LYS A 156 -24.80 9.04 -3.70
C LYS A 156 -25.93 10.05 -3.68
N LEU A 157 -26.07 10.81 -2.58
CA LEU A 157 -27.07 11.87 -2.46
C LEU A 157 -26.89 12.96 -3.53
N LEU A 158 -25.64 13.38 -3.78
CA LEU A 158 -25.34 14.36 -4.83
C LEU A 158 -25.74 13.85 -6.23
N THR A 159 -25.50 12.55 -6.47
CA THR A 159 -25.80 11.90 -7.76
C THR A 159 -27.30 11.78 -7.96
N GLU A 160 -28.05 11.40 -6.92
CA GLU A 160 -29.52 11.37 -6.93
C GLU A 160 -30.12 12.76 -7.21
N LEU A 161 -29.61 13.81 -6.55
CA LEU A 161 -30.05 15.19 -6.77
C LEU A 161 -29.74 15.67 -8.20
N GLN A 162 -28.57 15.35 -8.75
CA GLN A 162 -28.24 15.67 -10.15
C GLN A 162 -29.18 14.97 -11.13
N LEU A 163 -29.50 13.69 -10.86
CA LEU A 163 -30.39 12.89 -11.71
C LEU A 163 -31.82 13.44 -11.67
N GLN A 164 -32.28 13.89 -10.50
CA GLN A 164 -33.57 14.55 -10.33
C GLN A 164 -33.62 15.89 -11.08
N ALA A 165 -32.59 16.73 -10.95
CA ALA A 165 -32.49 18.00 -11.67
C ALA A 165 -32.46 17.80 -13.20
N ASN A 166 -31.81 16.74 -13.68
CA ASN A 166 -31.80 16.42 -15.11
C ASN A 166 -33.18 15.96 -15.61
N LYS A 167 -33.88 15.12 -14.83
CA LYS A 167 -35.26 14.71 -15.16
C LYS A 167 -36.19 15.91 -15.26
N ASP A 168 -36.10 16.85 -14.32
CA ASP A 168 -36.91 18.06 -14.32
C ASP A 168 -36.68 18.90 -15.60
N ARG A 169 -35.43 19.10 -16.00
CA ARG A 169 -35.09 19.78 -17.26
C ARG A 169 -35.66 19.08 -18.49
N ILE A 170 -35.65 17.75 -18.52
CA ILE A 170 -36.25 16.98 -19.62
C ILE A 170 -37.77 17.16 -19.65
N TRP A 171 -38.44 17.12 -18.49
CA TRP A 171 -39.87 17.35 -18.38
C TRP A 171 -40.28 18.76 -18.82
N ILE A 172 -39.54 19.78 -18.39
CA ILE A 172 -39.75 21.17 -18.81
C ILE A 172 -39.54 21.30 -20.32
N GLY A 173 -38.44 20.73 -20.86
CA GLY A 173 -38.15 20.75 -22.29
C GLY A 173 -39.24 20.06 -23.12
N ALA A 174 -39.75 18.92 -22.65
CA ALA A 174 -40.85 18.20 -23.29
C ALA A 174 -42.14 19.04 -23.31
N GLY A 175 -42.48 19.71 -22.19
CA GLY A 175 -43.64 20.60 -22.13
C GLY A 175 -43.54 21.77 -23.12
N VAL A 176 -42.38 22.41 -23.21
CA VAL A 176 -42.14 23.50 -24.17
C VAL A 176 -42.22 23.00 -25.62
N ALA A 177 -41.66 21.83 -25.92
CA ALA A 177 -41.74 21.25 -27.25
C ALA A 177 -43.19 20.93 -27.66
N LEU A 178 -43.98 20.36 -26.75
CA LEU A 178 -45.39 20.04 -27.00
C LEU A 178 -46.23 21.29 -27.27
N LEU A 179 -46.01 22.36 -26.50
CA LEU A 179 -46.64 23.65 -26.72
C LEU A 179 -46.22 24.25 -28.07
N SER A 180 -44.92 24.19 -28.40
CA SER A 180 -44.44 24.69 -29.69
C SER A 180 -45.08 23.94 -30.86
N ILE A 181 -45.17 22.61 -30.81
CA ILE A 181 -45.82 21.79 -31.85
C ILE A 181 -47.30 22.16 -31.98
N SER A 182 -48.01 22.28 -30.85
CA SER A 182 -49.42 22.65 -30.85
C SER A 182 -49.66 24.02 -31.48
N VAL A 183 -48.83 25.01 -31.15
CA VAL A 183 -48.89 26.35 -31.76
C VAL A 183 -48.59 26.28 -33.25
N THR A 184 -47.57 25.53 -33.69
CA THR A 184 -47.26 25.38 -35.12
C THR A 184 -48.42 24.77 -35.89
N ILE A 185 -49.08 23.74 -35.35
CA ILE A 185 -50.25 23.11 -35.96
C ILE A 185 -51.38 24.14 -36.14
N ILE A 186 -51.71 24.89 -35.08
CA ILE A 186 -52.77 25.91 -35.12
C ILE A 186 -52.45 27.00 -36.16
N VAL A 187 -51.19 27.44 -36.25
CA VAL A 187 -50.76 28.46 -37.22
C VAL A 187 -50.87 27.95 -38.66
N VAL A 188 -50.47 26.71 -38.93
CA VAL A 188 -50.57 26.11 -40.27
C VAL A 188 -52.03 25.97 -40.71
N GLU A 189 -52.93 25.59 -39.79
CA GLU A 189 -54.34 25.42 -40.08
C GLU A 189 -55.09 26.76 -40.26
N ARG A 190 -54.69 27.81 -39.53
CA ARG A 190 -55.32 29.14 -39.59
C ARG A 190 -54.74 30.07 -40.66
N LEU A 191 -53.46 29.91 -41.03
CA LEU A 191 -52.76 30.76 -41.99
C LEU A 191 -52.13 29.88 -43.09
N PRO A 192 -52.90 29.51 -44.14
CA PRO A 192 -52.39 28.67 -45.24
C PRO A 192 -51.20 29.30 -45.97
N VAL A 193 -51.05 30.62 -45.89
CA VAL A 193 -49.92 31.37 -46.47
C VAL A 193 -48.59 31.05 -45.77
N LEU A 194 -48.57 30.86 -44.44
CA LEU A 194 -47.33 30.53 -43.72
C LEU A 194 -46.92 29.06 -43.88
N GLY A 195 -47.88 28.14 -43.99
CA GLY A 195 -47.60 26.73 -44.27
C GLY A 195 -46.83 26.54 -45.60
N PHE A 196 -47.16 27.36 -46.60
CA PHE A 196 -46.44 27.41 -47.88
C PHE A 196 -44.99 27.91 -47.74
N PHE A 197 -44.74 28.92 -46.90
CA PHE A 197 -43.38 29.44 -46.67
C PHE A 197 -42.51 28.46 -45.87
N LEU A 198 -43.05 27.77 -44.87
CA LEU A 198 -42.28 26.76 -44.12
C LEU A 198 -41.95 25.52 -44.98
N SER A 199 -42.85 25.08 -45.86
CA SER A 199 -42.59 23.96 -46.79
C SER A 199 -41.60 24.32 -47.91
N TYR A 200 -41.32 25.60 -48.14
CA TYR A 200 -40.36 26.06 -49.15
C TYR A 200 -38.95 26.26 -48.58
N ILE A 201 -38.82 26.38 -47.25
CA ILE A 201 -37.56 26.62 -46.54
C ILE A 201 -36.95 25.33 -45.94
N TYR A 202 -37.77 24.29 -45.74
CA TYR A 202 -37.33 22.96 -45.30
C TYR A 202 -37.28 21.98 -46.48
#